data_AF-A0A0F9Z3C0-F1
#
_entry.id   AF-A0A0F9Z3C0-F1
#
_cell.length_a   1.000
_cell.length_b   1.000
_cell.length_c   1.000
_cell.angle_alpha   90.00
_cell.angle_beta   90.00
_cell.angle_gamma   90.00
#
_symmetry.space_group_name_H-M   'P 1'
#
loop_
_entity.id
_entity.type
_entity.pdbx_description
1 polymer ?
#
loop_
_entity_poly.entity_id
_entity_poly.type
_entity_poly.pdbx_seq_one_letter_code
_entity_poly.pdbx_strand_id
1 'polypeptide(L)'
;MADDQNQSFGSTGGQIPQGVNPVPPQQNPFGASPLPQGAKPQQQASGNTTGYVFGQIADKVMVENPPKIPVPEHSNTNFDEKRFIRDLMGSISLLWQEKAKIIESIPKLSQYQIDELCRILEEETTKFQELSKEHGDQLMQLEQKHIDEFRQIESLFAEEDEEDKSAQQAEEIKKNLGLS
;
A
#
# COMPACT_ATOMS: atom_id res chain seq x y z
N MET A 1 -10.77 -39.67 -73.98
CA MET A 1 -10.66 -40.93 -73.21
C MET A 1 -11.23 -40.65 -71.83
N ALA A 2 -12.52 -40.85 -71.61
CA ALA A 2 -13.20 -42.12 -71.36
C ALA A 2 -12.99 -42.62 -69.92
N ASP A 3 -14.12 -42.65 -69.19
CA ASP A 3 -14.44 -43.27 -67.91
C ASP A 3 -13.81 -44.66 -67.70
N ASP A 4 -13.71 -45.12 -66.43
CA ASP A 4 -14.32 -46.39 -65.96
C ASP A 4 -13.88 -46.84 -64.53
N GLN A 5 -14.89 -47.12 -63.70
CA GLN A 5 -15.03 -48.17 -62.65
C GLN A 5 -14.31 -48.19 -61.28
N ASN A 6 -15.13 -47.81 -60.28
CA ASN A 6 -15.55 -48.56 -59.08
C ASN A 6 -15.39 -50.11 -59.13
N GLN A 7 -14.85 -50.75 -58.09
CA GLN A 7 -15.36 -52.03 -57.57
C GLN A 7 -14.92 -52.35 -56.13
N SER A 8 -15.76 -53.16 -55.48
CA SER A 8 -15.94 -53.38 -54.04
C SER A 8 -15.69 -54.86 -53.64
N PHE A 9 -15.59 -55.09 -52.33
CA PHE A 9 -15.82 -56.33 -51.54
C PHE A 9 -14.65 -57.24 -51.14
N GLY A 10 -14.62 -57.51 -49.82
CA GLY A 10 -13.89 -58.60 -49.16
C GLY A 10 -14.11 -58.62 -47.64
N SER A 11 -15.27 -59.12 -47.19
CA SER A 11 -15.62 -59.43 -45.79
C SER A 11 -15.03 -60.76 -45.31
N THR A 12 -14.54 -60.82 -44.07
CA THR A 12 -14.63 -61.93 -43.08
C THR A 12 -13.85 -61.49 -41.84
N GLY A 13 -14.34 -61.42 -40.59
CA GLY A 13 -15.24 -62.31 -39.87
C GLY A 13 -14.42 -63.12 -38.85
N GLY A 14 -14.38 -62.74 -37.58
CA GLY A 14 -13.73 -63.54 -36.52
C GLY A 14 -13.76 -62.90 -35.13
N GLN A 15 -14.48 -63.55 -34.21
CA GLN A 15 -14.79 -63.13 -32.82
C GLN A 15 -13.70 -63.50 -31.79
N ILE A 16 -13.72 -62.73 -30.68
CA ILE A 16 -13.17 -62.88 -29.30
C ILE A 16 -13.05 -64.31 -28.72
N PRO A 17 -12.13 -64.58 -27.74
CA PRO A 17 -12.43 -64.32 -26.31
C PRO A 17 -11.28 -63.93 -25.35
N GLN A 18 -11.71 -63.48 -24.16
CA GLN A 18 -10.99 -63.00 -22.98
C GLN A 18 -10.36 -64.11 -22.11
N GLY A 19 -9.32 -63.76 -21.33
CA GLY A 19 -8.73 -64.60 -20.27
C GLY A 19 -7.83 -63.85 -19.27
N VAL A 20 -8.45 -63.30 -18.22
CA VAL A 20 -8.05 -63.06 -16.79
C VAL A 20 -6.57 -62.93 -16.29
N ASN A 21 -6.24 -61.71 -15.78
CA ASN A 21 -5.48 -61.28 -14.55
C ASN A 21 -4.01 -61.72 -14.24
N PRO A 22 -3.25 -61.00 -13.35
CA PRO A 22 -3.02 -59.55 -13.21
C PRO A 22 -1.51 -59.20 -13.07
N VAL A 23 -1.09 -57.93 -13.27
CA VAL A 23 0.26 -57.44 -12.91
C VAL A 23 0.15 -56.02 -12.29
N PRO A 24 0.97 -55.69 -11.27
CA PRO A 24 0.66 -54.76 -10.17
C PRO A 24 0.86 -53.27 -10.53
N PRO A 25 0.36 -52.34 -9.69
CA PRO A 25 0.51 -50.90 -9.92
C PRO A 25 1.97 -50.47 -9.70
N GLN A 26 2.62 -49.97 -10.75
CA GLN A 26 3.84 -49.18 -10.59
C GLN A 26 3.49 -47.80 -10.02
N GLN A 27 4.18 -47.49 -8.93
CA GLN A 27 4.12 -46.25 -8.18
C GLN A 27 4.60 -45.07 -9.05
N ASN A 28 3.72 -44.08 -9.24
CA ASN A 28 4.16 -42.74 -9.63
C ASN A 28 4.82 -42.06 -8.42
N PRO A 29 6.03 -41.47 -8.55
CA PRO A 29 6.74 -40.86 -7.42
C PRO A 29 6.33 -39.40 -7.13
N PHE A 30 5.18 -38.93 -7.60
CA PHE A 30 4.73 -37.56 -7.35
C PHE A 30 3.53 -37.57 -6.39
N GLY A 31 3.85 -37.39 -5.10
CA GLY A 31 2.89 -37.29 -4.01
C GLY A 31 1.93 -36.12 -4.20
N ALA A 32 0.67 -36.44 -4.47
CA ALA A 32 -0.43 -35.52 -4.25
C ALA A 32 -0.65 -35.39 -2.74
N SER A 33 -0.12 -34.32 -2.14
CA SER A 33 -0.61 -33.86 -0.84
C SER A 33 -1.84 -32.97 -1.07
N PRO A 34 -2.96 -33.19 -0.37
CA PRO A 34 -4.08 -32.26 -0.44
C PRO A 34 -3.67 -30.93 0.19
N LEU A 35 -3.85 -29.83 -0.54
CA LEU A 35 -3.66 -28.49 0.03
C LEU A 35 -4.65 -28.29 1.19
N PRO A 36 -4.19 -27.87 2.39
CA PRO A 36 -5.11 -27.40 3.41
C PRO A 36 -5.70 -26.06 2.96
N GLN A 37 -7.02 -26.05 2.77
CA GLN A 37 -7.82 -24.85 2.64
C GLN A 37 -7.66 -23.97 3.89
N GLY A 38 -7.36 -22.68 3.68
CA GLY A 38 -7.73 -21.64 4.64
C GLY A 38 -6.71 -21.28 5.73
N ALA A 39 -5.42 -21.15 5.40
CA ALA A 39 -4.55 -20.34 6.25
C ALA A 39 -4.87 -18.85 6.00
N LYS A 40 -5.78 -18.27 6.79
CA LYS A 40 -5.69 -16.83 7.07
C LYS A 40 -4.29 -16.59 7.62
N PRO A 41 -3.56 -15.53 7.25
CA PRO A 41 -2.33 -15.19 7.94
C PRO A 41 -2.68 -14.97 9.41
N GLN A 42 -2.40 -15.96 10.26
CA GLN A 42 -2.36 -15.71 11.69
C GLN A 42 -1.12 -14.85 11.88
N GLN A 43 -1.33 -13.53 11.97
CA GLN A 43 -0.37 -12.65 12.63
C GLN A 43 -0.25 -13.19 14.04
N GLN A 44 0.76 -14.04 14.28
CA GLN A 44 1.10 -14.49 15.61
C GLN A 44 1.45 -13.25 16.42
N ALA A 45 0.71 -13.01 17.51
CA ALA A 45 1.09 -12.01 18.50
C ALA A 45 2.51 -12.36 18.96
N SER A 46 3.48 -11.56 18.52
CA SER A 46 4.89 -11.76 18.81
C SER A 46 5.27 -11.24 20.20
N GLY A 47 4.30 -10.66 20.91
CA GLY A 47 4.52 -9.97 22.17
C GLY A 47 5.18 -8.61 21.93
N ASN A 48 5.21 -7.81 22.99
CA ASN A 48 5.94 -6.55 23.01
C ASN A 48 7.22 -6.71 23.82
N THR A 49 8.24 -7.27 23.20
CA THR A 49 9.53 -7.52 23.86
C THR A 49 10.35 -6.24 24.04
N THR A 50 10.12 -5.24 23.19
CA THR A 50 10.82 -3.95 23.23
C THR A 50 10.23 -2.95 24.23
N GLY A 51 9.02 -3.20 24.74
CA GLY A 51 8.26 -2.21 25.52
C GLY A 51 7.77 -1.03 24.67
N TYR A 52 7.76 -1.19 23.35
CA TYR A 52 7.36 -0.16 22.40
C TYR A 52 5.89 0.24 22.57
N VAL A 53 5.61 1.54 22.45
CA VAL A 53 4.24 2.05 22.39
C VAL A 53 4.08 2.86 21.11
N PHE A 54 3.03 2.55 20.35
CA PHE A 54 2.73 3.24 19.10
C PHE A 54 2.65 4.76 19.27
N GLY A 55 3.23 5.48 18.33
CA GLY A 55 3.41 6.93 18.34
C GLY A 55 4.76 7.40 18.88
N GLN A 56 5.54 6.54 19.55
CA GLN A 56 6.85 6.93 20.09
C GLN A 56 7.85 7.32 19.01
N ILE A 57 7.83 6.67 17.84
CA ILE A 57 8.72 7.05 16.74
C ILE A 57 8.26 8.37 16.14
N ALA A 58 6.95 8.56 15.94
CA ALA A 58 6.42 9.84 15.45
C ALA A 58 6.79 11.00 16.39
N ASP A 59 6.65 10.83 17.71
CA ASP A 59 7.03 11.82 18.71
C ASP A 59 8.54 12.14 18.66
N LYS A 60 9.37 11.09 18.58
CA LYS A 60 10.82 11.25 18.47
C LYS A 60 11.20 12.02 17.20
N VAL A 61 10.59 11.70 16.07
CA VAL A 61 10.83 12.37 14.80
C VAL A 61 10.46 13.86 14.88
N MET A 62 9.31 14.19 15.47
CA MET A 62 8.88 15.58 15.63
C MET A 62 9.83 16.41 16.49
N VAL A 63 10.54 15.79 17.44
CA VAL A 63 11.53 16.45 18.30
C VAL A 63 12.90 16.54 17.64
N GLU A 64 13.39 15.44 17.07
CA GLU A 64 14.79 15.34 16.60
C GLU A 64 14.98 15.86 15.17
N ASN A 65 14.03 15.58 14.28
CA ASN A 65 14.12 15.94 12.87
C ASN A 65 12.70 16.09 12.27
N PRO A 66 11.94 17.15 12.61
CA PRO A 66 10.56 17.30 12.16
C PRO A 66 10.48 17.35 10.64
N PRO A 67 9.38 16.85 10.04
CA PRO A 67 9.17 16.95 8.62
C PRO A 67 9.04 18.41 8.15
N LYS A 68 9.71 18.76 7.06
CA LYS A 68 9.72 20.09 6.45
C LYS A 68 8.61 20.22 5.40
N ILE A 69 7.39 19.85 5.77
CA ILE A 69 6.24 19.93 4.87
C ILE A 69 5.46 21.21 5.20
N PRO A 70 5.30 22.14 4.25
CA PRO A 70 4.51 23.34 4.48
C PRO A 70 3.02 22.98 4.56
N VAL A 71 2.34 23.45 5.60
CA VAL A 71 0.87 23.41 5.66
C VAL A 71 0.35 24.63 4.90
N PRO A 72 -0.47 24.46 3.86
CA PRO A 72 -0.99 25.59 3.09
C PRO A 72 -1.84 26.55 3.92
N GLU A 73 -1.88 27.83 3.54
CA GLU A 73 -2.68 28.84 4.24
C GLU A 73 -4.17 28.45 4.31
N HIS A 74 -4.71 28.47 5.53
CA HIS A 74 -6.03 27.95 5.84
C HIS A 74 -6.82 28.89 6.75
N SER A 75 -7.22 30.05 6.20
CA SER A 75 -7.93 31.09 6.98
C SER A 75 -9.29 30.67 7.55
N ASN A 76 -9.87 29.58 7.03
CA ASN A 76 -11.20 29.11 7.39
C ASN A 76 -11.19 28.02 8.47
N THR A 77 -10.01 27.61 8.93
CA THR A 77 -9.85 26.55 9.94
C THR A 77 -8.84 26.95 11.02
N ASN A 78 -8.97 26.35 12.19
CA ASN A 78 -8.05 26.50 13.31
C ASN A 78 -7.85 25.13 13.98
N PHE A 79 -6.63 24.61 13.94
CA PHE A 79 -6.23 23.36 14.56
C PHE A 79 -4.73 23.38 14.86
N ASP A 80 -4.27 22.43 15.67
CA ASP A 80 -2.83 22.27 15.93
C ASP A 80 -2.17 21.56 14.76
N GLU A 81 -1.56 22.33 13.86
CA GLU A 81 -0.86 21.83 12.68
C GLU A 81 0.24 20.82 13.04
N LYS A 82 0.98 21.05 14.14
CA LYS A 82 2.09 20.16 14.52
C LYS A 82 1.56 18.82 14.99
N ARG A 83 0.51 18.84 15.80
CA ARG A 83 -0.17 17.61 16.23
C ARG A 83 -0.77 16.88 15.04
N PHE A 84 -1.44 17.61 14.14
CA PHE A 84 -2.02 17.04 12.93
C PHE A 84 -0.97 16.36 12.06
N ILE A 85 0.15 17.02 11.77
CA ILE A 85 1.24 16.43 10.97
C ILE A 85 1.87 15.24 11.69
N ARG A 86 2.04 15.30 13.01
CA ARG A 86 2.52 14.17 13.82
C ARG A 86 1.62 12.96 13.66
N ASP A 87 0.31 13.13 13.81
CA ASP A 87 -0.66 12.03 13.74
C ASP A 87 -0.83 11.52 12.30
N LEU A 88 -0.84 12.42 11.31
CA LEU A 88 -0.90 12.07 9.89
C LEU A 88 0.34 11.26 9.46
N MET A 89 1.53 11.66 9.89
CA MET A 89 2.78 10.95 9.63
C MET A 89 2.74 9.54 10.22
N GLY A 90 2.27 9.40 11.47
CA GLY A 90 2.14 8.10 12.14
C GLY A 90 1.02 7.22 11.62
N SER A 91 0.01 7.77 10.92
CA SER A 91 -1.13 7.01 10.41
C SER A 91 -0.72 5.85 9.51
N ILE A 92 -1.24 4.65 9.81
CA ILE A 92 -1.00 3.42 9.05
C ILE A 92 -2.10 3.23 7.99
N SER A 93 -3.29 3.80 8.21
CA SER A 93 -4.43 3.65 7.31
C SER A 93 -4.29 4.41 5.98
N LEU A 94 -3.29 5.28 5.85
CA LEU A 94 -3.10 6.15 4.70
C LEU A 94 -1.74 5.89 4.03
N LEU A 95 -1.76 5.79 2.71
CA LEU A 95 -0.55 5.83 1.89
C LEU A 95 0.02 7.24 1.85
N TRP A 96 1.33 7.38 1.58
CA TRP A 96 1.99 8.70 1.52
C TRP A 96 1.32 9.66 0.52
N GLN A 97 0.79 9.15 -0.60
CA GLN A 97 0.07 9.94 -1.61
C GLN A 97 -1.25 10.51 -1.09
N GLU A 98 -1.95 9.74 -0.24
CA GLU A 98 -3.20 10.19 0.37
C GLU A 98 -2.92 11.24 1.43
N LYS A 99 -1.84 11.07 2.21
CA LYS A 99 -1.37 12.07 3.18
C LYS A 99 -1.00 13.40 2.49
N ALA A 100 -0.31 13.35 1.35
CA ALA A 100 -0.01 14.55 0.56
C ALA A 100 -1.29 15.26 0.09
N LYS A 101 -2.25 14.52 -0.49
CA LYS A 101 -3.54 15.07 -0.90
C LYS A 101 -4.34 15.68 0.24
N ILE A 102 -4.27 15.08 1.44
CA ILE A 102 -4.91 15.63 2.64
C ILE A 102 -4.31 17.00 2.95
N ILE A 103 -2.98 17.12 2.97
CA ILE A 103 -2.27 18.38 3.24
C ILE A 103 -2.63 19.45 2.21
N GLU A 104 -2.60 19.12 0.91
CA GLU A 104 -3.02 20.03 -0.17
C GLU A 104 -4.48 20.47 -0.07
N SER A 105 -5.34 19.61 0.48
CA SER A 105 -6.77 19.87 0.58
C SER A 105 -7.15 20.72 1.78
N ILE A 106 -6.25 20.92 2.75
CA ILE A 106 -6.51 21.65 4.01
C ILE A 106 -7.24 22.99 3.79
N PRO A 107 -6.83 23.88 2.85
CA PRO A 107 -7.52 25.17 2.64
C PRO A 107 -8.97 25.05 2.17
N LYS A 108 -9.32 23.89 1.60
CA LYS A 108 -10.65 23.58 1.03
C LYS A 108 -11.56 22.90 2.05
N LEU A 109 -11.03 22.52 3.22
CA LEU A 109 -11.80 21.88 4.28
C LEU A 109 -12.53 22.94 5.12
N SER A 110 -13.75 22.61 5.52
CA SER A 110 -14.44 23.30 6.60
C SER A 110 -13.87 22.90 7.97
N GLN A 111 -14.11 23.72 8.99
CA GLN A 111 -13.69 23.43 10.37
C GLN A 111 -14.16 22.03 10.82
N TYR A 112 -15.43 21.69 10.57
CA TYR A 112 -15.98 20.37 10.91
C TYR A 112 -15.20 19.22 10.25
N GLN A 113 -14.78 19.39 9.00
CA GLN A 113 -14.05 18.34 8.28
C GLN A 113 -12.65 18.13 8.84
N ILE A 114 -11.91 19.21 9.15
CA ILE A 114 -10.58 19.07 9.74
C ILE A 114 -10.65 18.55 11.17
N ASP A 115 -11.67 18.93 11.94
CA ASP A 115 -11.91 18.41 13.29
C ASP A 115 -12.16 16.89 13.26
N GLU A 116 -13.00 16.42 12.32
CA GLU A 116 -13.28 15.00 12.19
C GLU A 116 -12.06 14.21 11.70
N LEU A 117 -11.26 14.78 10.80
CA LEU A 117 -9.98 14.18 10.41
C LEU A 117 -9.03 14.06 11.60
N CYS A 118 -8.86 15.12 12.40
CA CYS A 118 -8.05 15.08 13.61
C CYS A 118 -8.55 14.00 14.58
N ARG A 119 -9.88 13.92 14.77
CA ARG A 119 -10.51 12.91 15.64
C ARG A 119 -10.24 11.49 15.15
N ILE A 120 -10.36 11.23 13.85
CA ILE A 120 -10.11 9.91 13.25
C ILE A 120 -8.64 9.50 13.46
N LEU A 121 -7.69 10.40 13.23
CA LEU A 121 -6.26 10.12 13.41
C LEU A 121 -5.88 9.89 14.88
N GLU A 122 -6.50 10.64 15.80
CA GLU A 122 -6.32 10.44 17.24
C GLU A 122 -6.91 9.10 17.71
N GLU A 123 -8.10 8.74 17.24
CA GLU A 123 -8.70 7.44 17.52
C GLU A 123 -7.85 6.30 16.97
N GLU A 124 -7.30 6.45 15.76
CA GLU A 124 -6.38 5.47 15.16
C GLU A 124 -5.16 5.28 16.06
N THR A 125 -4.50 6.36 16.45
CA THR A 125 -3.33 6.33 17.35
C THR A 125 -3.66 5.61 18.65
N THR A 126 -4.78 5.95 19.28
CA THR A 126 -5.22 5.34 20.54
C THR A 126 -5.43 3.82 20.38
N LYS A 127 -6.08 3.39 19.30
CA LYS A 127 -6.31 1.96 19.02
C LYS A 127 -4.99 1.20 18.85
N PHE A 128 -4.01 1.77 18.15
CA PHE A 128 -2.70 1.13 17.99
C PHE A 128 -1.84 1.17 19.27
N GLN A 129 -2.00 2.18 20.12
CA GLN A 129 -1.38 2.20 21.45
C GLN A 129 -1.90 1.06 22.33
N GLU A 130 -3.21 0.78 22.31
CA GLU A 130 -3.78 -0.36 23.02
C GLU A 130 -3.23 -1.70 22.50
N LEU A 131 -3.13 -1.84 21.17
CA LEU A 131 -2.55 -3.02 20.50
C LEU A 131 -1.05 -3.19 20.77
N SER A 132 -0.34 -2.13 21.14
CA SER A 132 1.10 -2.18 21.42
C SER A 132 1.45 -3.16 22.54
N LYS A 133 0.53 -3.47 23.45
CA LYS A 133 0.75 -4.46 24.51
C LYS A 133 1.04 -5.86 23.94
N GLU A 134 0.40 -6.21 22.82
CA GLU A 134 0.46 -7.55 22.22
C GLU A 134 1.33 -7.59 20.96
N HIS A 135 1.44 -6.46 20.26
CA HIS A 135 2.06 -6.36 18.93
C HIS A 135 3.14 -5.28 18.81
N GLY A 136 3.72 -4.82 19.92
CA GLY A 136 4.64 -3.69 19.96
C GLY A 136 5.78 -3.78 18.93
N ASP A 137 6.45 -4.92 18.82
CA ASP A 137 7.59 -5.08 17.91
C ASP A 137 7.19 -4.97 16.41
N GLN A 138 5.99 -5.47 16.06
CA GLN A 138 5.46 -5.36 14.70
C GLN A 138 4.99 -3.94 14.40
N LEU A 139 4.34 -3.29 15.37
CA LEU A 139 3.89 -1.91 15.24
C LEU A 139 5.06 -0.93 15.15
N MET A 140 6.16 -1.19 15.85
CA MET A 140 7.39 -0.40 15.74
C MET A 140 7.93 -0.40 14.31
N GLN A 141 8.02 -1.58 13.67
CA GLN A 141 8.48 -1.70 12.29
C GLN A 141 7.51 -1.03 11.31
N LEU A 142 6.21 -1.17 11.57
CA LEU A 142 5.17 -0.61 10.71
C LEU A 142 5.18 0.93 10.78
N GLU A 143 5.20 1.49 11.98
CA GLU A 143 5.28 2.95 12.17
C GLU A 143 6.55 3.53 11.56
N GLN A 144 7.71 2.89 11.75
CA GLN A 144 8.96 3.31 11.11
C GLN A 144 8.82 3.38 9.59
N LYS A 145 8.22 2.35 8.98
CA LYS A 145 7.99 2.30 7.53
C LYS A 145 7.10 3.47 7.07
N HIS A 146 5.99 3.73 7.75
CA HIS A 146 5.07 4.81 7.37
C HIS A 146 5.71 6.19 7.54
N ILE A 147 6.56 6.38 8.54
CA ILE A 147 7.36 7.60 8.74
C ILE A 147 8.37 7.78 7.60
N ASP A 148 9.07 6.71 7.21
CA ASP A 148 10.05 6.76 6.12
C ASP A 148 9.37 7.07 4.77
N GLU A 149 8.19 6.49 4.52
CA GLU A 149 7.35 6.81 3.35
C GLU A 149 6.82 8.24 3.39
N PHE A 150 6.50 8.78 4.57
CA PHE A 150 6.04 10.16 4.71
C PHE A 150 7.12 11.18 4.29
N ARG A 151 8.40 10.83 4.43
CA ARG A 151 9.51 11.67 3.93
C ARG A 151 9.50 11.87 2.43
N GLN A 152 8.87 10.99 1.66
CA GLN A 152 8.74 11.17 0.22
C GLN A 152 7.93 12.42 -0.13
N ILE A 153 7.05 12.86 0.78
CA ILE A 153 6.27 14.09 0.62
C ILE A 153 7.19 15.32 0.64
N GLU A 154 8.24 15.34 1.47
CA GLU A 154 9.18 16.47 1.51
C GLU A 154 9.85 16.71 0.14
N SER A 155 10.22 15.63 -0.56
CA SER A 155 10.81 15.72 -1.90
C SER A 155 9.83 16.34 -2.89
N LEU A 156 8.54 15.98 -2.82
CA LEU A 156 7.52 16.50 -3.73
C LEU A 156 7.30 18.00 -3.54
N PHE A 157 7.15 18.44 -2.29
CA PHE A 157 7.00 19.88 -2.01
C PHE A 157 8.28 20.67 -2.34
N ALA A 158 9.47 20.07 -2.18
CA ALA A 158 10.72 20.71 -2.57
C ALA A 158 10.88 20.84 -4.09
N GLU A 159 10.39 19.87 -4.87
CA GLU A 159 10.39 19.93 -6.34
C GLU A 159 9.41 21.00 -6.85
N GLU A 160 8.19 21.05 -6.30
CA GLU A 160 7.19 22.08 -6.65
C GLU A 160 7.70 23.50 -6.35
N ASP A 161 8.34 23.72 -5.20
CA ASP A 161 8.93 25.01 -4.83
C ASP A 161 10.03 25.46 -5.82
N GLU A 162 10.81 24.54 -6.38
CA GLU A 162 11.86 24.86 -7.36
C GLU A 162 11.29 25.13 -8.75
N GLU A 163 10.26 24.38 -9.17
CA GLU A 163 9.54 24.63 -10.43
C GLU A 163 8.86 26.00 -10.42
N ASP A 164 8.17 26.37 -9.34
CA ASP A 164 7.52 27.67 -9.20
C ASP A 164 8.52 28.83 -9.23
N LYS A 165 9.66 28.70 -8.54
CA LYS A 165 10.73 29.72 -8.58
C LYS A 165 11.32 29.86 -9.98
N SER A 166 11.55 28.75 -10.68
CA SER A 166 12.08 28.76 -12.05
C SER A 166 11.11 29.42 -13.03
N ALA A 167 9.82 29.12 -12.93
CA ALA A 167 8.78 29.74 -13.75
C ALA A 167 8.69 31.26 -13.49
N GLN A 168 8.71 31.68 -12.22
CA GLN A 168 8.70 33.10 -11.85
C GLN A 168 9.92 33.85 -12.39
N GLN A 169 11.12 33.27 -12.30
CA GLN A 169 12.34 33.87 -12.86
C GLN A 169 12.27 34.00 -14.37
N ALA A 170 11.74 32.99 -15.06
CA ALA A 170 11.58 33.02 -16.52
C ALA A 170 10.59 34.11 -16.97
N GLU A 171 9.47 34.27 -16.27
CA GLU A 171 8.52 35.36 -16.55
C GLU A 171 9.11 36.74 -16.28
N GLU A 172 9.88 36.89 -15.21
CA GLU A 172 10.56 38.16 -14.89
C GLU A 172 11.61 38.53 -15.95
N ILE A 173 12.39 37.55 -16.42
CA ILE A 173 13.33 37.74 -17.53
C ILE A 173 12.57 38.12 -18.81
N LYS A 174 11.46 37.45 -19.13
CA LYS A 174 10.63 37.77 -20.31
C LYS A 174 10.08 39.19 -20.25
N LYS A 175 9.63 39.64 -19.08
CA LYS A 175 9.16 41.01 -18.84
C LYS A 175 10.31 42.03 -18.96
N ASN A 176 11.48 41.73 -18.40
CA ASN A 176 12.66 42.60 -18.49
C ASN A 176 13.22 42.69 -19.92
N LEU A 177 13.02 41.67 -20.75
CA LEU A 177 13.39 41.66 -22.18
C LEU A 177 12.31 42.25 -23.10
N GLY A 178 11.17 42.69 -22.56
CA GLY A 178 10.08 43.30 -23.34
C GLY A 178 9.34 42.33 -24.26
N LEU A 179 9.33 41.03 -23.94
CA LEU A 179 8.73 39.96 -24.74
C LEU A 179 7.30 39.60 -24.30
N SER A 180 6.67 40.45 -23.48
CA SER A 180 5.28 40.28 -22.98
C SER A 180 4.23 40.50 -24.05
#